data_AF-A0A518GZM4-F1
#
_entry.id   AF-A0A518GZM4-F1
#
_cell.length_a   1.000
_cell.length_b   1.000
_cell.length_c   1.000
_cell.angle_alpha   90.00
_cell.angle_beta   90.00
_cell.angle_gamma   90.00
#
_symmetry.space_group_name_H-M   'P 1'
#
loop_
_entity.id
_entity.type
_entity.pdbx_description
1 polymer ?
#
loop_
_entity_poly.entity_id
_entity_poly.type
_entity_poly.pdbx_seq_one_letter_code
_entity_poly.pdbx_strand_id
1 'polypeptide(L)'
;MPRRIPSYRPPWSPAPRKPHERPIERTEDRKADRRWYMAKPWRSLRALVLAEEPLCRLCREHGRLTVASHVDHIRPRKERPDLALDRSNLRPLCRSCHNRVRAAEDGRGGGPPPGPVSP
;
A
#
# COMPACT_ATOMS: atom_id res chain seq x y z
N MET A 1 -8.77 -49.49 9.76
CA MET A 1 -9.82 -49.32 8.72
C MET A 1 -9.84 -47.85 8.30
N PRO A 2 -9.44 -47.48 7.08
CA PRO A 2 -9.47 -46.07 6.69
C PRO A 2 -10.92 -45.67 6.37
N ARG A 3 -11.56 -44.92 7.28
CA ARG A 3 -12.85 -44.27 7.01
C ARG A 3 -12.61 -43.03 6.15
N ARG A 4 -12.27 -43.24 4.87
CA ARG A 4 -12.26 -42.15 3.90
C ARG A 4 -13.71 -41.91 3.49
N ILE A 5 -14.33 -40.85 4.00
CA ILE A 5 -15.71 -40.48 3.64
C ILE A 5 -15.72 -40.22 2.13
N PRO A 6 -16.56 -40.92 1.35
CA PRO A 6 -16.68 -40.65 -0.09
C PRO A 6 -17.12 -39.21 -0.30
N SER A 7 -16.32 -38.41 -1.00
CA SER A 7 -16.66 -37.04 -1.38
C SER A 7 -17.69 -37.08 -2.50
N TYR A 8 -18.96 -37.39 -2.18
CA TYR A 8 -20.04 -37.30 -3.15
C TYR A 8 -20.26 -35.83 -3.51
N ARG A 9 -20.15 -35.51 -4.80
CA ARG A 9 -20.37 -34.17 -5.34
C ARG A 9 -21.62 -34.18 -6.21
N PRO A 10 -22.72 -33.53 -5.76
CA PRO A 10 -23.99 -33.54 -6.49
C PRO A 10 -23.88 -33.03 -7.93
N PRO A 11 -24.70 -33.52 -8.87
CA PRO A 11 -24.65 -33.14 -10.30
C PRO A 11 -24.90 -31.65 -10.55
N TRP A 12 -25.63 -30.97 -9.65
CA TRP A 12 -25.88 -29.52 -9.71
C TRP A 12 -24.79 -28.67 -9.06
N SER A 13 -23.70 -29.27 -8.58
CA SER A 13 -22.62 -28.51 -7.96
C SER A 13 -21.91 -27.67 -9.02
N PRO A 14 -21.71 -26.36 -8.82
CA PRO A 14 -20.94 -25.56 -9.75
C PRO A 14 -19.55 -26.19 -9.96
N ALA A 15 -19.04 -26.11 -11.18
CA ALA A 15 -17.69 -26.59 -11.52
C ALA A 15 -16.68 -26.06 -10.49
N PRO A 16 -15.67 -26.85 -10.07
CA PRO A 16 -14.66 -26.32 -9.17
C PRO A 16 -14.02 -25.13 -9.87
N ARG A 17 -13.90 -24.00 -9.17
CA ARG A 17 -13.22 -22.82 -9.74
C ARG A 17 -11.83 -23.28 -10.16
N LYS A 18 -11.50 -23.11 -11.45
CA LYS A 18 -10.16 -23.40 -11.95
C LYS A 18 -9.16 -22.66 -11.04
N PRO A 19 -8.08 -23.30 -10.57
CA PRO A 19 -7.02 -22.59 -9.89
C PRO A 19 -6.63 -21.40 -10.75
N HIS A 20 -6.69 -20.19 -10.19
CA HIS A 20 -6.19 -19.03 -10.91
C HIS A 20 -4.66 -19.20 -11.03
N GLU A 21 -4.19 -19.66 -12.19
CA GLU A 21 -2.77 -19.72 -12.49
C GLU A 21 -2.25 -18.27 -12.48
N ARG A 22 -1.52 -17.92 -11.42
CA ARG A 22 -0.92 -16.61 -11.30
C ARG A 22 0.37 -16.59 -12.10
N PRO A 23 0.57 -15.63 -13.02
CA PRO A 23 1.85 -15.46 -13.69
C PRO A 23 3.00 -15.37 -12.68
N ILE A 24 4.03 -16.17 -12.93
CA ILE A 24 5.21 -16.37 -12.05
C ILE A 24 6.04 -15.08 -11.91
N GLU A 25 6.11 -14.26 -12.95
CA GLU A 25 6.87 -13.00 -12.99
C GLU A 25 6.41 -12.00 -11.92
N ARG A 26 5.10 -11.93 -11.64
CA ARG A 26 4.57 -11.11 -10.53
C ARG A 26 5.10 -11.53 -9.16
N THR A 27 5.72 -12.69 -9.00
CA THR A 27 6.13 -13.18 -7.69
C THR A 27 7.51 -12.68 -7.26
N GLU A 28 8.50 -12.61 -8.15
CA GLU A 28 9.84 -12.13 -7.81
C GLU A 28 9.87 -10.62 -7.58
N ASP A 29 9.21 -9.82 -8.43
CA ASP A 29 9.09 -8.36 -8.21
C ASP A 29 8.42 -8.03 -6.88
N ARG A 30 7.38 -8.79 -6.51
CA ARG A 30 6.71 -8.64 -5.21
C ARG A 30 7.59 -9.06 -4.05
N LYS A 31 8.44 -10.08 -4.23
CA LYS A 31 9.41 -10.48 -3.22
C LYS A 31 10.49 -9.42 -3.05
N ALA A 32 11.01 -8.86 -4.14
CA ALA A 32 11.98 -7.76 -4.12
C ALA A 32 11.40 -6.51 -3.46
N ASP A 33 10.19 -6.11 -3.84
CA ASP A 33 9.46 -5.00 -3.23
C ASP A 33 9.26 -5.20 -1.72
N ARG A 34 8.79 -6.39 -1.32
CA ARG A 34 8.64 -6.74 0.10
C ARG A 34 9.98 -6.70 0.83
N ARG A 35 11.06 -7.25 0.25
CA ARG A 35 12.40 -7.23 0.86
C ARG A 35 12.87 -5.79 1.08
N TRP A 36 12.64 -4.90 0.13
CA TRP A 36 13.00 -3.49 0.26
C TRP A 36 12.25 -2.82 1.43
N TYR A 37 10.93 -2.98 1.52
CA TYR A 37 10.14 -2.43 2.63
C TYR A 37 10.44 -3.09 4.00
N MET A 38 11.04 -4.29 4.01
CA MET A 38 11.50 -4.94 5.23
C MET A 38 12.94 -4.57 5.60
N ALA A 39 13.69 -3.94 4.69
CA ALA A 39 15.08 -3.59 4.89
C ALA A 39 15.24 -2.58 6.04
N LYS A 40 16.33 -2.73 6.81
CA LYS A 40 16.63 -1.88 7.96
C LYS A 40 16.68 -0.39 7.62
N PRO A 41 17.32 0.06 6.52
CA PRO A 41 17.39 1.49 6.18
C PRO A 41 16.00 2.13 6.05
N TRP A 42 15.08 1.46 5.34
CA TRP A 42 13.71 1.93 5.20
C TRP A 42 12.96 1.96 6.54
N ARG A 43 13.06 0.88 7.33
CA ARG A 43 12.39 0.81 8.63
C ARG A 43 12.86 1.89 9.60
N SER A 44 14.16 2.15 9.63
CA SER A 44 14.76 3.21 10.45
C SER A 44 14.31 4.59 9.98
N LEU A 45 14.39 4.87 8.68
CA LEU A 45 13.94 6.16 8.12
C LEU A 45 12.44 6.38 8.35
N ARG A 46 11.61 5.35 8.15
CA ARG A 46 10.17 5.41 8.42
C ARG A 46 9.88 5.77 9.88
N ALA A 47 10.61 5.18 10.83
CA ALA A 47 10.43 5.48 12.24
C ALA A 47 10.83 6.93 12.55
N LEU A 48 11.95 7.41 11.98
CA LEU A 48 12.41 8.79 12.11
C LEU A 48 11.40 9.79 11.55
N VAL A 49 10.88 9.56 10.33
CA VAL A 49 9.85 10.42 9.72
C VAL A 49 8.62 10.55 10.60
N LEU A 50 8.15 9.43 11.18
CA LEU A 50 6.96 9.44 12.05
C LEU A 50 7.24 10.07 13.42
N ALA A 51 8.48 10.05 13.90
CA ALA A 51 8.87 10.73 15.13
C ALA A 51 8.97 12.24 14.94
N GLU A 52 9.54 12.70 13.83
CA GLU A 52 9.67 14.12 13.49
C GLU A 52 8.33 14.78 13.15
N GLU A 53 7.49 14.06 12.39
CA GLU A 53 6.19 14.58 11.92
C GLU A 53 5.10 13.54 12.25
N PRO A 54 4.61 13.53 13.51
CA PRO A 54 3.67 12.52 13.99
C PRO A 54 2.25 12.69 13.45
N LEU A 55 1.96 13.79 12.74
CA LEU A 55 0.66 14.10 12.18
C LEU A 55 0.65 13.89 10.66
N CYS A 56 -0.52 13.48 10.15
CA CYS A 56 -0.76 13.33 8.72
C CYS A 56 -0.65 14.69 8.04
N ARG A 57 0.29 14.82 7.09
CA ARG A 57 0.55 16.07 6.38
C ARG A 57 -0.69 16.56 5.62
N LEU A 58 -1.36 15.67 4.88
CA LEU A 58 -2.59 16.00 4.14
C LEU A 58 -3.74 16.39 5.08
N CYS A 59 -3.88 15.76 6.25
CA CYS A 59 -4.90 16.19 7.20
C CYS A 59 -4.59 17.59 7.74
N ARG A 60 -3.32 17.86 8.06
CA ARG A 60 -2.87 19.15 8.60
C ARG A 60 -3.11 20.29 7.61
N GLU A 61 -2.89 20.06 6.31
CA GLU A 61 -3.22 21.01 5.23
C GLU A 61 -4.71 21.36 5.18
N HIS A 62 -5.58 20.45 5.63
CA HIS A 62 -7.03 20.68 5.75
C HIS A 62 -7.46 21.09 7.18
N GLY A 63 -6.55 21.55 8.02
CA GLY A 63 -6.85 21.98 9.40
C GLY A 63 -7.23 20.84 10.35
N ARG A 64 -7.01 19.57 9.97
CA ARG A 64 -7.31 18.40 10.80
C ARG A 64 -6.04 17.82 11.43
N LEU A 65 -6.09 17.56 12.73
CA LEU A 65 -5.02 16.87 13.44
C LEU A 65 -5.34 15.37 13.48
N THR A 66 -4.61 14.59 12.68
CA THR A 66 -4.77 13.13 12.65
C THR A 66 -3.39 12.49 12.74
N VAL A 67 -3.22 11.51 13.61
CA VAL A 67 -1.95 10.79 13.77
C VAL A 67 -1.58 10.07 12.48
N ALA A 68 -0.34 10.23 12.05
CA ALA A 68 0.22 9.50 10.93
C ALA A 68 0.57 8.05 11.35
N SER A 69 0.25 7.11 10.47
CA SER A 69 0.57 5.68 10.68
C SER A 69 1.33 5.07 9.50
N HIS A 70 1.36 5.77 8.38
CA HIS A 70 2.00 5.34 7.15
C HIS A 70 2.96 6.43 6.69
N VAL A 71 4.01 6.03 5.97
CA VAL A 71 4.91 6.95 5.29
C VAL A 71 4.86 6.59 3.82
N ASP A 72 4.59 7.60 3.02
CA ASP A 72 4.33 7.49 1.60
C ASP A 72 5.38 8.26 0.81
N HIS A 73 5.76 7.74 -0.35
CA HIS A 73 6.69 8.40 -1.26
C HIS A 73 5.92 9.45 -2.08
N ILE A 74 6.36 10.71 -2.06
CA ILE A 74 5.75 11.79 -2.85
C ILE A 74 5.95 11.52 -4.34
N ARG A 75 7.15 11.09 -4.73
CA ARG A 75 7.48 10.53 -6.04
C ARG A 75 7.63 9.02 -5.90
N PRO A 76 6.86 8.21 -6.66
CA PRO A 76 6.89 6.76 -6.54
C PRO A 76 8.31 6.21 -6.68
N ARG A 77 8.67 5.27 -5.79
CA ARG A 77 10.00 4.62 -5.79
C ARG A 77 10.35 3.98 -7.15
N LYS A 78 9.35 3.51 -7.89
CA LYS A 78 9.55 2.90 -9.22
C LYS A 78 10.03 3.91 -10.26
N GLU A 79 9.59 5.16 -10.15
CA GLU A 79 9.95 6.24 -11.08
C GLU A 79 11.26 6.91 -10.64
N ARG A 80 11.42 7.12 -9.33
CA ARG A 80 12.57 7.80 -8.72
C ARG A 80 13.22 6.94 -7.63
N PRO A 81 13.94 5.88 -8.01
CA PRO A 81 14.61 5.00 -7.05
C PRO A 81 15.75 5.69 -6.30
N ASP A 82 16.33 6.73 -6.89
CA ASP A 82 17.36 7.59 -6.27
C ASP A 82 16.82 8.35 -5.05
N LEU A 83 15.53 8.69 -5.05
CA LEU A 83 14.85 9.38 -3.95
C LEU A 83 14.18 8.41 -2.95
N ALA A 84 14.48 7.11 -3.01
CA ALA A 84 13.77 6.08 -2.25
C ALA A 84 13.97 6.21 -0.73
N LEU A 85 15.13 6.73 -0.30
CA LEU A 85 15.51 6.97 1.09
C LEU A 85 15.74 8.46 1.39
N ASP A 86 15.29 9.34 0.51
CA ASP A 86 15.37 10.78 0.72
C ASP A 86 14.22 11.24 1.61
N ARG A 87 14.54 11.87 2.74
CA ARG A 87 13.57 12.40 3.70
C ARG A 87 12.59 13.41 3.08
N SER A 88 13.04 14.21 2.12
CA SER A 88 12.23 15.22 1.43
C SER A 88 11.16 14.59 0.52
N ASN A 89 11.43 13.40 0.00
CA ASN A 89 10.49 12.63 -0.82
C ASN A 89 9.50 11.80 0.02
N LEU A 90 9.52 11.91 1.35
CA LEU A 90 8.64 11.15 2.23
C LEU A 90 7.62 12.07 2.92
N ARG A 91 6.37 11.61 2.94
CA ARG A 91 5.28 12.26 3.68
C ARG A 91 4.61 11.30 4.67
N PRO A 92 4.40 11.71 5.93
CA PRO A 92 3.62 10.95 6.88
C PRO A 92 2.12 11.12 6.60
N LEU A 93 1.39 10.01 6.54
CA LEU A 93 -0.04 9.97 6.25
C LEU A 93 -0.79 9.10 7.25
N CYS A 94 -2.06 9.44 7.49
CA CYS A 94 -3.00 8.51 8.11
C CYS A 94 -3.46 7.45 7.10
N ARG A 95 -4.04 6.36 7.59
CA ARG A 95 -4.47 5.23 6.75
C ARG A 95 -5.44 5.64 5.64
N SER A 96 -6.40 6.54 5.93
CA SER A 96 -7.40 6.98 4.95
C SER A 96 -6.78 7.80 3.82
N CYS A 97 -5.92 8.76 4.16
CA CYS A 97 -5.17 9.56 3.19
C CYS A 97 -4.23 8.70 2.33
N HIS A 98 -3.48 7.79 2.94
CA HIS A 98 -2.59 6.86 2.22
C HIS A 98 -3.36 6.00 1.21
N ASN A 99 -4.52 5.44 1.60
CA ASN A 99 -5.35 4.66 0.67
C ASN A 99 -5.89 5.50 -0.49
N ARG A 100 -6.26 6.76 -0.24
CA ARG A 100 -6.73 7.68 -1.29
C ARG A 100 -5.65 8.00 -2.31
N VAL A 101 -4.44 8.30 -1.83
CA VAL A 101 -3.27 8.53 -2.70
C VAL A 101 -3.04 7.33 -3.59
N ARG A 102 -2.92 6.12 -3.00
CA ARG A 102 -2.68 4.91 -3.77
C ARG A 102 -3.77 4.62 -4.80
N ALA A 103 -5.02 4.90 -4.48
CA ALA A 103 -6.13 4.73 -5.41
C ALA A 103 -6.03 5.70 -6.61
N ALA A 104 -5.61 6.94 -6.37
CA ALA A 104 -5.37 7.93 -7.42
C ALA A 104 -4.20 7.53 -8.34
N GLU A 105 -3.10 7.03 -7.77
CA GLU A 105 -1.94 6.54 -8.53
C GLU A 105 -2.25 5.31 -9.38
N ASP A 106 -3.05 4.37 -8.84
CA ASP A 106 -3.45 3.15 -9.52
C ASP A 106 -4.50 3.40 -10.63
N GLY A 107 -4.94 4.63 -10.85
CA GLY A 107 -6.00 4.99 -11.80
C GLY A 107 -7.38 4.42 -11.44
N ARG A 108 -7.54 3.89 -10.22
CA ARG A 108 -8.79 3.31 -9.69
C ARG A 108 -9.65 4.32 -8.93
N GLY A 109 -9.06 5.47 -8.56
CA GLY A 109 -9.75 6.57 -7.90
C GLY A 109 -10.17 7.63 -8.90
N GLY A 110 -11.42 7.56 -9.38
CA GLY A 110 -12.06 8.69 -10.04
C GLY A 110 -12.29 9.80 -9.02
N GLY A 111 -11.43 10.82 -9.02
CA GLY A 111 -11.65 12.04 -8.26
C GLY A 111 -10.35 12.84 -8.08
N PRO A 112 -10.31 14.13 -8.48
CA PRO A 112 -9.14 14.97 -8.27
C PRO A 112 -8.89 15.16 -6.76
N PRO A 113 -7.63 15.45 -6.34
CA PRO A 113 -7.36 15.85 -4.97
C PRO A 113 -8.22 17.09 -4.63
N PRO A 114 -8.75 17.20 -3.40
CA PRO A 114 -9.47 18.41 -3.01
C PRO A 114 -8.53 19.61 -3.16
N GLY A 115 -8.94 20.60 -3.96
CA GLY A 115 -8.19 21.82 -4.20
C GLY A 115 -7.99 22.64 -2.92
N PRO A 116 -7.09 23.65 -2.95
CA PRO A 116 -6.84 24.51 -1.80
C PRO A 116 -8.12 25.27 -1.45
N VAL A 117 -8.57 25.13 -0.21
CA VAL A 117 -9.56 26.03 0.38
C VAL A 117 -8.82 27.26 0.88
N SER A 118 -8.97 28.36 0.13
CA SER A 118 -8.63 29.72 0.57
C SER A 118 -9.51 30.13 1.76
N PRO A 119 -9.04 31.07 2.62
CA PRO A 119 -9.50 31.26 4.00
C PRO A 119 -10.98 31.62 4.15
#